data_AF-N6WD48-F1
#
_entry.id   AF-N6WD48-F1
#
_cell.length_a   1.000
_cell.length_b   1.000
_cell.length_c   1.000
_cell.angle_alpha   90.00
_cell.angle_beta   90.00
_cell.angle_gamma   90.00
#
_symmetry.space_group_name_H-M   'P 1'
#
loop_
_entity.id
_entity.type
_entity.pdbx_description
1 polymer ?
#
loop_
_entity_poly.entity_id
_entity_poly.type
_entity_poly.pdbx_seq_one_letter_code
_entity_poly.pdbx_strand_id
1 'polypeptide(L)'
;MNETGMLIIAIVGPSLICLAPLVLFPIAELRRAKANRQFQYNEFFAVRYGGSIERMIAESPLDRGLLNEWCSQGSRGVKRARRYVELWDPVPRAVVDEYLRRIGADAPR
;
A
#
# COMPACT_ATOMS: atom_id res chain seq x y z
N MET A 1 -44.58 17.38 20.03
CA MET A 1 -43.20 17.57 19.53
C MET A 1 -42.62 18.74 20.30
N ASN A 2 -41.63 18.46 21.15
CA ASN A 2 -41.22 19.31 22.26
C ASN A 2 -40.31 20.43 21.69
N GLU A 3 -40.43 21.68 22.15
CA GLU A 3 -39.61 22.81 21.65
C GLU A 3 -38.10 22.52 21.72
N THR A 4 -37.68 21.76 22.73
CA THR A 4 -36.31 21.23 22.88
C THR A 4 -35.89 20.29 21.75
N GLY A 5 -36.80 19.47 21.22
CA GLY A 5 -36.51 18.58 20.09
C GLY A 5 -36.30 19.33 18.78
N MET A 6 -37.04 20.42 18.54
CA MET A 6 -36.83 21.28 17.36
C MET A 6 -35.51 22.04 17.43
N LEU A 7 -35.14 22.55 18.61
CA LEU A 7 -33.85 23.25 18.80
C LEU A 7 -32.66 22.33 18.58
N ILE A 8 -32.72 21.08 19.04
CA ILE A 8 -31.65 20.10 18.82
C ILE A 8 -31.49 19.82 17.32
N ILE A 9 -32.58 19.61 16.58
CA ILE A 9 -32.51 19.35 15.13
C ILE A 9 -31.98 20.59 14.38
N ALA A 10 -32.41 21.79 14.75
CA ALA A 10 -32.00 23.05 14.13
C ALA A 10 -30.52 23.40 14.37
N ILE A 11 -29.90 22.88 15.43
CA ILE A 11 -28.48 23.10 15.74
C ILE A 11 -27.62 21.94 15.24
N VAL A 12 -28.01 20.70 15.54
CA VAL A 12 -27.24 19.50 15.24
C VAL A 12 -27.29 19.16 13.75
N GLY A 13 -28.42 19.37 13.08
CA GLY A 13 -28.59 19.11 11.65
C GLY A 13 -27.61 19.94 10.79
N PRO A 14 -27.63 21.28 10.88
CA PRO A 14 -26.69 22.12 10.15
C PRO A 14 -25.24 21.88 10.55
N SER A 15 -24.97 21.60 11.84
CA SER A 15 -23.62 21.29 12.32
C SER A 15 -23.08 20.01 11.68
N LEU A 16 -23.89 18.95 11.57
CA LEU A 16 -23.49 17.72 10.87
C LEU A 16 -23.26 17.96 9.37
N ILE A 17 -24.10 18.76 8.72
CA ILE A 17 -23.95 19.11 7.29
C ILE A 17 -22.66 19.91 7.06
N CYS A 18 -22.30 20.81 7.97
CA CYS A 18 -21.08 21.62 7.86
C CYS A 18 -19.81 20.84 8.25
N LEU A 19 -19.87 19.95 9.24
CA LEU A 19 -18.71 19.18 9.70
C LEU A 19 -18.41 17.96 8.82
N ALA A 20 -19.42 17.34 8.21
CA ALA A 20 -19.26 16.19 7.32
C ALA A 20 -18.25 16.43 6.17
N PRO A 21 -18.34 17.52 5.37
CA PRO A 21 -17.37 17.76 4.30
C PRO A 21 -15.95 17.99 4.83
N LEU A 22 -15.78 18.61 6.00
CA LEU A 22 -14.45 18.83 6.61
C LEU A 22 -13.74 17.53 6.96
N VAL A 23 -14.49 16.47 7.31
CA VAL A 23 -13.93 15.16 7.65
C VAL A 23 -13.87 14.24 6.42
N LEU A 24 -14.89 14.25 5.58
CA LEU A 24 -14.99 13.35 4.41
C LEU A 24 -14.04 13.75 3.27
N PHE A 25 -13.83 15.04 3.05
CA PHE A 25 -12.94 15.53 1.99
C PHE A 25 -11.48 15.05 2.15
N PRO A 26 -10.81 15.23 3.30
CA PRO A 26 -9.44 14.73 3.47
C PRO A 26 -9.36 13.20 3.39
N ILE A 27 -10.38 12.47 3.85
CA ILE A 27 -10.43 11.01 3.72
C ILE A 27 -10.54 10.60 2.24
N ALA A 28 -11.38 11.28 1.47
CA ALA A 28 -11.55 11.02 0.05
C ALA A 28 -10.27 11.32 -0.74
N GLU A 29 -9.61 12.44 -0.45
CA GLU A 29 -8.32 12.80 -1.05
C GLU A 29 -7.22 11.79 -0.70
N LEU A 30 -7.16 11.34 0.55
CA LEU A 30 -6.21 10.30 0.96
C LEU A 30 -6.46 8.97 0.21
N ARG A 31 -7.72 8.60 0.02
CA ARG A 31 -8.10 7.41 -0.76
C ARG A 31 -7.72 7.56 -2.23
N ARG A 32 -7.97 8.72 -2.85
CA ARG A 32 -7.58 9.04 -4.23
C ARG A 32 -6.07 8.99 -4.40
N ALA A 33 -5.32 9.60 -3.50
CA ALA A 33 -3.86 9.57 -3.52
C ALA A 33 -3.33 8.13 -3.40
N LYS A 34 -3.93 7.31 -2.53
CA LYS A 34 -3.57 5.89 -2.41
C LYS A 34 -3.90 5.09 -3.67
N ALA A 35 -5.07 5.33 -4.27
CA ALA A 35 -5.47 4.67 -5.52
C ALA A 35 -4.56 5.06 -6.69
N ASN A 36 -4.22 6.34 -6.80
CA ASN A 36 -3.30 6.84 -7.83
C ASN A 36 -1.90 6.22 -7.67
N ARG A 37 -1.39 6.12 -6.43
CA ARG A 37 -0.13 5.45 -6.15
C ARG A 37 -0.16 3.97 -6.54
N GLN A 38 -1.26 3.28 -6.23
CA GLN A 38 -1.43 1.87 -6.62
C GLN A 38 -1.49 1.70 -8.15
N PHE A 39 -2.12 2.64 -8.85
CA PHE A 39 -2.17 2.65 -10.32
C PHE A 39 -0.76 2.81 -10.91
N GLN A 40 0.01 3.80 -10.45
CA GLN A 40 1.39 4.01 -10.87
C GLN A 40 2.27 2.78 -10.61
N TYR A 41 2.04 2.07 -9.51
CA TYR A 41 2.80 0.87 -9.18
C TYR A 41 2.47 -0.30 -10.11
N ASN A 42 1.18 -0.47 -10.44
CA ASN A 42 0.75 -1.46 -11.42
C ASN A 42 1.32 -1.14 -12.81
N GLU A 43 1.32 0.14 -13.20
CA GLU A 43 1.86 0.60 -14.48
C GLU A 43 3.37 0.35 -14.56
N PHE A 44 4.14 0.71 -13.52
CA PHE A 44 5.56 0.42 -13.44
C PHE A 44 5.84 -1.08 -13.56
N PHE A 45 5.10 -1.91 -12.82
CA PHE A 45 5.26 -3.37 -12.87
C PHE A 45 4.94 -3.94 -14.25
N ALA A 46 3.88 -3.44 -14.89
CA ALA A 46 3.49 -3.85 -16.24
C ALA A 46 4.54 -3.46 -17.28
N VAL A 47 5.07 -2.23 -17.20
CA VAL A 47 6.06 -1.71 -18.16
C VAL A 47 7.43 -2.35 -17.95
N ARG A 48 7.93 -2.37 -16.70
CA ARG A 48 9.30 -2.81 -16.39
C ARG A 48 9.47 -4.32 -16.45
N TYR A 49 8.47 -5.07 -15.97
CA TYR A 49 8.55 -6.52 -15.78
C TYR A 49 7.49 -7.28 -16.59
N GLY A 50 6.75 -6.60 -17.48
CA GLY A 50 5.68 -7.22 -18.27
C GLY A 50 4.52 -7.75 -17.42
N GLY A 51 4.39 -7.29 -16.17
CA GLY A 51 3.42 -7.84 -15.22
C GLY A 51 3.79 -9.24 -14.69
N SER A 52 5.01 -9.73 -14.95
CA SER A 52 5.46 -11.06 -14.53
C SER A 52 6.42 -11.00 -13.35
N ILE A 53 6.09 -11.76 -12.30
CA ILE A 53 6.95 -11.93 -11.13
C ILE A 53 8.22 -12.71 -11.49
N GLU A 54 8.15 -13.61 -12.46
CA GLU A 54 9.33 -14.38 -12.92
C GLU A 54 10.34 -13.47 -13.60
N ARG A 55 9.87 -12.52 -14.42
CA ARG A 55 10.73 -11.47 -14.98
C ARG A 55 11.27 -10.55 -13.90
N MET A 56 10.47 -10.19 -12.92
CA MET A 56 10.97 -9.42 -11.77
C MET A 56 12.07 -10.17 -11.03
N ILE A 57 11.93 -11.48 -10.81
CA ILE A 57 13.00 -12.28 -10.23
C ILE A 57 14.23 -12.24 -11.12
N ALA A 58 14.10 -12.54 -12.41
CA ALA A 58 15.23 -12.63 -13.33
C ALA A 58 15.96 -11.30 -13.57
N GLU A 59 15.22 -10.19 -13.68
CA GLU A 59 15.72 -8.89 -14.15
C GLU A 59 15.87 -7.83 -13.06
N SER A 60 15.33 -8.06 -11.85
CA SER A 60 15.46 -7.08 -10.77
C SER A 60 16.94 -6.94 -10.39
N PRO A 61 17.45 -5.70 -10.25
CA PRO A 61 18.84 -5.44 -9.86
C PRO A 61 19.10 -5.70 -8.37
N LEU A 62 18.08 -6.11 -7.61
CA LEU A 62 18.17 -6.28 -6.17
C LEU A 62 18.92 -7.57 -5.79
N ASP A 63 19.81 -7.46 -4.81
CA ASP A 63 20.53 -8.60 -4.27
C ASP A 63 19.58 -9.57 -3.54
N ARG A 64 19.34 -10.72 -4.16
CA ARG A 64 18.49 -11.78 -3.63
C ARG A 64 19.07 -12.41 -2.36
N GLY A 65 20.40 -12.47 -2.23
CA GLY A 65 21.07 -12.98 -1.04
C GLY A 65 20.80 -12.10 0.17
N LEU A 66 20.96 -10.77 0.00
CA LEU A 66 20.63 -9.79 1.03
C LEU A 66 19.15 -9.82 1.43
N LEU A 67 18.25 -9.90 0.45
CA LEU A 67 16.81 -10.00 0.72
C LEU A 67 16.46 -11.28 1.47
N ASN A 68 17.08 -12.40 1.12
CA ASN A 68 16.89 -13.67 1.80
C ASN A 68 17.43 -13.62 3.25
N GLU A 69 18.60 -13.04 3.46
CA GLU A 69 19.17 -12.84 4.79
C GLU A 69 18.25 -12.00 5.68
N TRP A 70 17.68 -10.92 5.16
CA TRP A 70 16.69 -10.16 5.92
C TRP A 70 15.42 -10.95 6.15
N CYS A 71 14.95 -11.76 5.19
CA CYS A 71 13.77 -12.58 5.41
C CYS A 71 13.99 -13.65 6.50
N SER A 72 15.21 -14.19 6.64
CA SER A 72 15.55 -15.17 7.67
C SER A 72 15.57 -14.60 9.10
N GLN A 73 15.73 -13.28 9.25
CA GLN A 73 15.67 -12.56 10.54
C GLN A 73 14.24 -12.38 11.09
N GLY A 74 13.24 -13.01 10.46
CA GLY A 74 11.84 -12.99 10.88
C GLY A 74 11.10 -11.71 10.47
N SER A 75 10.01 -11.40 11.18
CA SER A 75 9.03 -10.38 10.73
C SER A 75 9.59 -8.97 10.55
N ARG A 76 10.58 -8.57 11.36
CA ARG A 76 11.25 -7.28 11.22
C ARG A 76 12.12 -7.20 9.97
N GLY A 77 12.83 -8.28 9.66
CA GLY A 77 13.66 -8.35 8.47
C GLY A 77 12.84 -8.44 7.18
N VAL A 78 11.72 -9.17 7.18
CA VAL A 78 10.74 -9.14 6.06
C VAL A 78 10.21 -7.72 5.81
N LYS A 79 9.88 -6.96 6.87
CA LYS A 79 9.46 -5.55 6.71
C LYS A 79 10.58 -4.69 6.12
N ARG A 80 11.83 -4.93 6.52
CA ARG A 80 13.00 -4.23 5.98
C ARG A 80 13.20 -4.56 4.50
N ALA A 81 13.15 -5.84 4.14
CA ALA A 81 13.23 -6.32 2.77
C ALA A 81 12.14 -5.69 1.91
N ARG A 82 10.89 -5.71 2.35
CA ARG A 82 9.77 -5.06 1.65
C ARG A 82 10.05 -3.58 1.41
N ARG A 83 10.48 -2.84 2.44
CA ARG A 83 10.74 -1.40 2.32
C ARG A 83 11.90 -1.09 1.38
N TYR A 84 12.89 -1.98 1.32
CA TYR A 84 14.00 -1.88 0.39
C TYR A 84 13.53 -2.12 -1.05
N VAL A 85 12.73 -3.17 -1.31
CA VAL A 85 12.14 -3.38 -2.64
C VAL A 85 11.28 -2.19 -3.05
N GLU A 86 10.38 -1.72 -2.18
CA GLU A 86 9.51 -0.56 -2.45
C GLU A 86 10.26 0.75 -2.73
N LEU A 87 11.53 0.87 -2.28
CA LEU A 87 12.36 2.05 -2.51
C LEU A 87 12.99 2.06 -3.90
N TRP A 88 13.42 0.88 -4.39
CA TRP A 88 14.10 0.73 -5.67
C TRP A 88 13.12 0.43 -6.81
N ASP A 89 12.11 -0.39 -6.53
CA ASP A 89 11.08 -0.81 -7.46
C ASP A 89 9.71 -0.40 -6.89
N PRO A 90 9.05 0.64 -7.45
CA PRO A 90 7.71 1.05 -7.03
C PRO A 90 6.66 0.06 -7.55
N VAL A 91 6.69 -1.17 -7.03
CA VAL A 91 5.78 -2.26 -7.40
C VAL A 91 4.67 -2.47 -6.35
N PRO A 92 3.55 -3.10 -6.73
CA PRO A 92 2.44 -3.37 -5.81
C PRO A 92 2.89 -4.20 -4.61
N ARG A 93 2.33 -3.91 -3.42
CA ARG A 93 2.67 -4.65 -2.19
C ARG A 93 2.48 -6.17 -2.31
N ALA A 94 1.41 -6.59 -2.97
CA ALA A 94 1.14 -8.01 -3.20
C ALA A 94 2.23 -8.67 -4.07
N VAL A 95 2.76 -7.94 -5.04
CA VAL A 95 3.86 -8.39 -5.89
C VAL A 95 5.16 -8.48 -5.09
N VAL A 96 5.47 -7.48 -4.25
CA VAL A 96 6.64 -7.52 -3.36
C VAL A 96 6.58 -8.72 -2.41
N ASP A 97 5.41 -9.00 -1.84
CA ASP A 97 5.25 -10.13 -0.93
C ASP A 97 5.46 -11.47 -1.60
N GLU A 98 4.90 -11.63 -2.80
CA GLU A 98 5.11 -12.84 -3.60
C GLU A 98 6.56 -12.97 -4.07
N TYR A 99 7.21 -11.86 -4.45
CA TYR A 99 8.62 -11.82 -4.80
C TYR A 99 9.52 -12.27 -3.64
N LEU A 100 9.34 -11.71 -2.44
CA LEU A 100 10.08 -12.10 -1.25
C LEU A 100 9.79 -13.54 -0.83
N ARG A 101 8.54 -14.00 -0.99
CA ARG A 101 8.15 -15.39 -0.72
C ARG A 101 8.88 -16.36 -1.65
N ARG A 102 9.01 -16.04 -2.94
CA ARG A 102 9.73 -16.87 -3.91
C ARG A 102 11.22 -16.87 -3.67
N ILE A 103 11.84 -15.72 -3.38
CA ILE A 103 13.27 -15.66 -3.02
C ILE A 103 13.57 -16.52 -1.78
N GLY A 104 12.72 -16.44 -0.75
CA GLY A 104 12.89 -17.25 0.46
C GLY A 104 12.63 -18.75 0.24
N ALA A 105 11.88 -19.13 -0.80
CA ALA A 105 11.63 -20.52 -1.18
C ALA A 105 12.74 -21.10 -2.07
N ASP A 106 13.36 -20.27 -2.91
CA ASP A 106 14.44 -20.64 -3.84
C ASP A 106 15.83 -20.65 -3.17
N ALA A 107 15.92 -20.27 -1.88
CA ALA A 107 17.17 -20.32 -1.14
C ALA A 107 17.59 -21.77 -0.85
N PRO A 108 18.80 -22.22 -1.25
CA PRO A 108 19.31 -23.51 -0.80
C PRO A 108 19.43 -23.48 0.74
N ARG A 109 18.78 -24.43 1.41
CA ARG A 109 18.95 -24.67 2.84
C ARG A 109 20.34 -25.21 3.13
#